data_AF-A0A2H0BBT0-F1
#
_entry.id   AF-A0A2H0BBT0-F1
#
_cell.length_a   1.000
_cell.length_b   1.000
_cell.length_c   1.000
_cell.angle_alpha   90.00
_cell.angle_beta   90.00
_cell.angle_gamma   90.00
#
_symmetry.space_group_name_H-M   'P 1'
#
loop_
_entity.id
_entity.type
_entity.pdbx_description
1 polymer ?
#
loop_
_entity_poly.entity_id
_entity_poly.type
_entity_poly.pdbx_seq_one_letter_code
_entity_poly.pdbx_strand_id
1 'polypeptide(L)'
;TKLSEIDKLLADKAAKDKADAEAALTAKEESYKVFIAKADQDFTGKRYESAKTNYQKALNLKPDETYPKSKLAEIDNLLTLNTKKEQEQKVKYKAYQEAISKADDFFRKKEYPSAIASYKIASAYNPGENYPKQKIFECQNLIKEQNQSEQERLEAEKQKQIEAAKSSNKKLEEIDYTNKVVVEKFLSELAKKYPEGITEEFYEDETKKIKRVIVKHESIANEYREVIHNWGGIYYFRNGQSISKSFFNTETKK
;
A
#
# COMPACT_ATOMS: atom_id res chain seq x y z
N THR A 1 -57.56 20.57 83.98
CA THR A 1 -58.39 19.38 83.67
C THR A 1 -57.53 18.39 82.92
N LYS A 2 -57.87 17.08 82.93
CA LYS A 2 -57.16 16.07 82.12
C LYS A 2 -57.06 16.44 80.62
N LEU A 3 -57.98 17.27 80.14
CA LEU A 3 -58.00 17.83 78.78
C LEU A 3 -56.77 18.72 78.49
N SER A 4 -56.38 19.60 79.43
CA SER A 4 -55.23 20.50 79.27
C SER A 4 -53.87 19.80 79.26
N GLU A 5 -53.77 18.62 79.90
CA GLU A 5 -52.54 17.80 79.87
C GLU A 5 -52.41 17.06 78.54
N ILE A 6 -53.52 16.60 77.96
CA ILE A 6 -53.56 15.98 76.62
C ILE A 6 -53.19 17.01 75.55
N ASP A 7 -53.75 18.23 75.63
CA ASP A 7 -53.44 19.31 74.67
C ASP A 7 -51.94 19.69 74.71
N LYS A 8 -51.34 19.72 75.91
CA LYS A 8 -49.91 19.99 76.08
C LYS A 8 -49.05 18.86 75.48
N LEU A 9 -49.39 17.59 75.73
CA LEU A 9 -48.67 16.44 75.17
C LEU A 9 -48.77 16.37 73.62
N LEU A 10 -49.90 16.77 73.05
CA LEU A 10 -50.07 16.85 71.60
C LEU A 10 -49.22 17.98 70.99
N ALA A 11 -49.14 19.14 71.65
CA ALA A 11 -48.28 20.24 71.24
C ALA A 11 -46.78 19.88 71.33
N ASP A 12 -46.36 19.22 72.42
CA ASP A 12 -44.97 18.78 72.61
C ASP A 12 -44.58 17.72 71.56
N LYS A 13 -45.49 16.78 71.24
CA LYS A 13 -45.27 15.78 70.18
C LYS A 13 -45.16 16.44 68.80
N ALA A 14 -46.05 17.36 68.47
CA ALA A 14 -46.00 18.08 67.19
C ALA A 14 -44.74 18.95 67.05
N ALA A 15 -44.27 19.58 68.14
CA ALA A 15 -43.03 20.33 68.15
C ALA A 15 -41.80 19.42 67.95
N LYS A 16 -41.79 18.24 68.57
CA LYS A 16 -40.75 17.23 68.37
C LYS A 16 -40.75 16.67 66.95
N ASP A 17 -41.92 16.29 66.42
CA ASP A 17 -42.06 15.76 65.06
C ASP A 17 -41.60 16.79 64.01
N LYS A 18 -41.87 18.08 64.24
CA LYS A 18 -41.37 19.19 63.41
C LYS A 18 -39.85 19.34 63.50
N ALA A 19 -39.27 19.30 64.70
CA ALA A 19 -37.83 19.41 64.90
C ALA A 19 -37.08 18.22 64.27
N ASP A 20 -37.61 17.00 64.41
CA ASP A 20 -37.06 15.79 63.79
C ASP A 20 -37.14 15.87 62.25
N ALA A 21 -38.23 16.41 61.70
CA ALA A 21 -38.38 16.63 60.25
C ALA A 21 -37.40 17.69 59.72
N GLU A 22 -37.19 18.80 60.44
CA GLU A 22 -36.22 19.84 60.07
C GLU A 22 -34.77 19.33 60.17
N ALA A 23 -34.45 18.53 61.20
CA ALA A 23 -33.15 17.89 61.34
C ALA A 23 -32.89 16.87 60.20
N ALA A 24 -33.89 16.05 59.86
CA ALA A 24 -33.81 15.12 58.74
C ALA A 24 -33.62 15.85 57.39
N LEU A 25 -34.30 16.99 57.19
CA LEU A 25 -34.12 17.82 56.00
C LEU A 25 -32.71 18.42 55.94
N THR A 26 -32.19 18.90 57.06
CA THR A 26 -30.84 19.47 57.15
C THR A 26 -29.77 18.43 56.85
N ALA A 27 -29.84 17.26 57.49
CA ALA A 27 -28.90 16.15 57.24
C ALA A 27 -28.94 15.67 55.77
N LYS A 28 -30.12 15.71 55.15
CA LYS A 28 -30.33 15.39 53.74
C LYS A 28 -29.64 16.41 52.81
N GLU A 29 -29.75 17.70 53.10
CA GLU A 29 -29.06 18.75 52.33
C GLU A 29 -27.54 18.71 52.49
N GLU A 30 -27.03 18.45 53.69
CA GLU A 30 -25.60 18.28 53.93
C GLU A 30 -25.05 17.05 53.19
N SER A 31 -25.75 15.92 53.28
CA SER A 31 -25.39 14.71 52.55
C SER A 31 -25.41 14.92 51.04
N TYR A 32 -26.41 15.64 50.51
CA TYR A 32 -26.48 16.02 49.11
C TYR A 32 -25.23 16.81 48.68
N LYS A 33 -24.87 17.87 49.42
CA LYS A 33 -23.67 18.69 49.13
C LYS A 33 -22.39 17.86 49.13
N VAL A 34 -22.24 16.95 50.10
CA VAL A 34 -21.08 16.05 50.18
C VAL A 34 -21.01 15.11 48.96
N PHE A 35 -22.13 14.53 48.54
CA PHE A 35 -22.15 13.68 47.35
C PHE A 35 -21.87 14.45 46.07
N ILE A 36 -22.41 15.67 45.93
CA ILE A 36 -22.11 16.53 44.78
C ILE A 36 -20.62 16.88 44.72
N ALA A 37 -20.02 17.35 45.82
CA ALA A 37 -18.61 17.71 45.83
C ALA A 37 -17.69 16.53 45.47
N LYS A 38 -17.99 15.33 45.98
CA LYS A 38 -17.26 14.10 45.62
C LYS A 38 -17.47 13.72 44.16
N ALA A 39 -18.70 13.81 43.67
CA ALA A 39 -19.03 13.50 42.28
C ALA A 39 -18.32 14.43 41.30
N ASP A 40 -18.31 15.74 41.58
CA ASP A 40 -17.61 16.74 40.78
C ASP A 40 -16.10 16.48 40.77
N GLN A 41 -15.51 16.17 41.93
CA GLN A 41 -14.09 15.81 42.04
C GLN A 41 -13.74 14.55 41.22
N ASP A 42 -14.60 13.53 41.26
CA ASP A 42 -14.44 12.32 40.46
C ASP A 42 -14.61 12.59 38.97
N PHE A 43 -15.57 13.44 38.60
CA PHE A 43 -15.83 13.82 37.22
C PHE A 43 -14.64 14.57 36.62
N THR A 44 -14.11 15.60 37.30
CA THR A 44 -12.89 16.31 36.88
C THR A 44 -11.68 15.39 36.83
N GLY A 45 -11.61 14.42 37.75
CA GLY A 45 -10.60 13.37 37.76
C GLY A 45 -10.80 12.28 36.70
N LYS A 46 -11.81 12.39 35.83
CA LYS A 46 -12.20 11.39 34.80
C LYS A 46 -12.52 10.00 35.37
N ARG A 47 -12.81 9.91 36.67
CA ARG A 47 -13.29 8.69 37.35
C ARG A 47 -14.79 8.59 37.18
N TYR A 48 -15.23 8.44 35.93
CA TYR A 48 -16.63 8.59 35.54
C TYR A 48 -17.58 7.62 36.26
N GLU A 49 -17.17 6.37 36.52
CA GLU A 49 -17.99 5.41 37.28
C GLU A 49 -18.18 5.81 38.74
N SER A 50 -17.12 6.32 39.38
CA SER A 50 -17.19 6.86 40.74
C SER A 50 -18.03 8.13 40.81
N ALA A 51 -17.87 9.03 39.83
CA ALA A 51 -18.69 10.23 39.68
C ALA A 51 -20.17 9.87 39.51
N LYS A 52 -20.48 8.91 38.63
CA LYS A 52 -21.84 8.40 38.39
C LYS A 52 -22.48 7.89 39.68
N THR A 53 -21.74 7.09 40.44
CA THR A 53 -22.22 6.56 41.73
C THR A 53 -22.55 7.68 42.72
N ASN A 54 -21.70 8.72 42.82
CA ASN A 54 -21.92 9.83 43.75
C ASN A 54 -23.05 10.77 43.28
N TYR A 55 -23.18 11.06 41.99
CA TYR A 55 -24.33 11.81 41.46
C TYR A 55 -25.66 11.05 41.62
N GLN A 56 -25.66 9.72 41.46
CA GLN A 56 -26.85 8.89 41.73
C GLN A 56 -27.26 8.96 43.21
N LYS A 57 -26.28 8.91 44.13
CA LYS A 57 -26.57 9.10 45.57
C LYS A 57 -27.14 10.49 45.87
N ALA A 58 -26.60 11.54 45.27
CA ALA A 58 -27.14 12.89 45.39
C ALA A 58 -28.59 12.98 44.83
N LEU A 59 -28.84 12.35 43.68
CA LEU A 59 -30.16 12.32 43.05
C LEU A 59 -31.18 11.51 43.87
N ASN A 60 -30.78 10.40 44.48
CA ASN A 60 -31.65 9.62 45.36
C ASN A 60 -32.08 10.41 46.61
N LEU A 61 -31.21 11.30 47.10
CA LEU A 61 -31.60 12.25 48.15
C LEU A 61 -32.56 13.29 47.59
N LYS A 62 -32.24 13.96 46.48
CA LYS A 62 -33.08 15.02 45.90
C LYS A 62 -33.45 14.70 44.44
N PRO A 63 -34.53 13.93 44.21
CA PRO A 63 -34.89 13.44 42.88
C PRO A 63 -35.26 14.53 41.88
N ASP A 64 -35.62 15.72 42.34
CA ASP A 64 -36.05 16.83 41.48
C ASP A 64 -34.88 17.69 40.97
N GLU A 65 -33.68 17.51 41.52
CA GLU A 65 -32.51 18.33 41.17
C GLU A 65 -32.03 18.07 39.74
N THR A 66 -31.90 19.14 38.96
CA THR A 66 -31.49 19.08 37.56
C THR A 66 -29.99 18.83 37.39
N TYR A 67 -29.17 19.38 38.30
CA TYR A 67 -27.71 19.30 38.19
C TYR A 67 -27.16 17.85 38.15
N PRO A 68 -27.42 16.98 39.15
CA PRO A 68 -26.98 15.59 39.11
C PRO A 68 -27.58 14.81 37.93
N LYS A 69 -28.83 15.10 37.51
CA LYS A 69 -29.43 14.48 36.31
C LYS A 69 -28.63 14.79 35.05
N SER A 70 -28.29 16.07 34.84
CA SER A 70 -27.52 16.50 33.67
C SER A 70 -26.12 15.89 33.67
N LYS A 71 -25.46 15.84 34.83
CA LYS A 71 -24.12 15.26 34.95
C LYS A 71 -24.10 13.75 34.71
N LEU A 72 -25.13 13.03 35.17
CA LEU A 72 -25.28 11.60 34.86
C LEU A 72 -25.42 11.35 33.36
N ALA A 73 -26.26 12.14 32.67
CA ALA A 73 -26.41 12.03 31.22
C ALA A 73 -25.09 12.35 30.47
N GLU A 74 -24.33 13.35 30.93
CA GLU A 74 -23.01 13.67 30.38
C GLU A 74 -22.03 12.51 30.57
N ILE A 75 -21.97 11.91 31.77
CA ILE A 75 -21.14 10.74 32.06
C ILE A 75 -21.50 9.55 31.18
N ASP A 76 -22.79 9.24 31.03
CA ASP A 76 -23.25 8.12 30.21
C ASP A 76 -22.83 8.27 28.74
N ASN A 77 -22.88 9.50 28.20
CA ASN A 77 -22.39 9.81 26.87
C ASN A 77 -20.86 9.63 26.75
N LEU A 78 -20.09 10.09 27.73
CA LEU A 78 -18.64 9.96 27.75
C LEU A 78 -18.18 8.49 27.84
N LEU A 79 -18.80 7.71 28.72
CA LEU A 79 -18.51 6.27 28.86
C LEU A 79 -18.85 5.51 27.58
N THR A 80 -19.98 5.81 26.96
CA THR A 80 -20.36 5.23 25.67
C THR A 80 -19.36 5.58 24.57
N LEU A 81 -18.92 6.84 24.50
CA LEU A 81 -17.93 7.28 23.51
C LEU A 81 -16.56 6.62 23.73
N ASN A 82 -16.09 6.53 24.98
CA ASN A 82 -14.82 5.87 25.31
C ASN A 82 -14.87 4.39 24.93
N THR A 83 -15.95 3.70 25.28
CA THR A 83 -16.15 2.29 24.93
C THR A 83 -16.12 2.08 23.41
N LYS A 84 -16.79 2.95 22.64
CA LYS A 84 -16.75 2.91 21.17
C LYS A 84 -15.33 3.11 20.63
N LYS A 85 -14.61 4.11 21.14
CA LYS A 85 -13.21 4.38 20.73
C LYS A 85 -12.29 3.20 21.02
N GLU A 86 -12.42 2.58 22.19
CA GLU A 86 -11.64 1.40 22.56
C GLU A 86 -11.95 0.21 21.65
N GLN A 87 -13.24 -0.02 21.35
CA GLN A 87 -13.66 -1.06 20.41
C GLN A 87 -13.14 -0.82 19.00
N GLU A 88 -13.27 0.40 18.48
CA GLU A 88 -12.73 0.80 17.18
C GLU A 88 -11.22 0.60 17.11
N GLN A 89 -10.50 0.98 18.18
CA GLN A 89 -9.05 0.80 18.24
C GLN A 89 -8.65 -0.68 18.26
N LYS A 90 -9.40 -1.52 18.99
CA LYS A 90 -9.19 -2.97 19.02
C LYS A 90 -9.44 -3.60 17.64
N VAL A 91 -10.47 -3.17 16.93
CA VAL A 91 -10.76 -3.65 15.56
C VAL A 91 -9.65 -3.23 14.59
N LYS A 92 -9.21 -1.96 14.63
CA LYS A 92 -8.10 -1.48 13.81
C LYS A 92 -6.81 -2.24 14.09
N TYR A 93 -6.51 -2.51 15.36
CA TYR A 93 -5.32 -3.27 15.74
C TYR A 93 -5.37 -4.71 15.21
N LYS A 94 -6.53 -5.39 15.32
CA LYS A 94 -6.70 -6.73 14.76
C LYS A 94 -6.54 -6.73 13.24
N ALA A 95 -7.16 -5.78 12.54
CA ALA A 95 -7.05 -5.66 11.09
C ALA A 95 -5.60 -5.36 10.64
N TYR A 96 -4.87 -4.55 11.42
CA TYR A 96 -3.44 -4.32 11.23
C TYR A 96 -2.65 -5.64 11.32
N GLN A 97 -2.85 -6.43 12.38
CA GLN A 97 -2.14 -7.69 12.57
C GLN A 97 -2.42 -8.70 11.46
N GLU A 98 -3.69 -8.83 11.04
CA GLU A 98 -4.08 -9.71 9.93
C GLU A 98 -3.42 -9.27 8.61
N ALA A 99 -3.39 -7.95 8.34
CA ALA A 99 -2.73 -7.40 7.15
C ALA A 99 -1.21 -7.65 7.17
N ILE A 100 -0.56 -7.52 8.33
CA ILE A 100 0.86 -7.86 8.50
C ILE A 100 1.10 -9.34 8.23
N SER A 101 0.35 -10.24 8.87
CA SER A 101 0.53 -11.69 8.68
C SER A 101 0.41 -12.08 7.22
N LYS A 102 -0.60 -11.54 6.52
CA LYS A 102 -0.82 -11.79 5.10
C LYS A 102 0.31 -11.21 4.23
N ALA A 103 0.80 -10.01 4.56
CA ALA A 103 1.91 -9.39 3.84
C ALA A 103 3.22 -10.18 4.01
N ASP A 104 3.50 -10.64 5.22
CA ASP A 104 4.67 -11.47 5.53
C ASP A 104 4.60 -12.82 4.80
N ASP A 105 3.40 -13.43 4.69
CA ASP A 105 3.18 -14.64 3.90
C ASP A 105 3.50 -14.43 2.42
N PHE A 106 2.99 -13.36 1.81
CA PHE A 106 3.32 -13.02 0.42
C PHE A 106 4.81 -12.72 0.24
N PHE A 107 5.41 -12.04 1.21
CA PHE A 107 6.84 -11.73 1.20
C PHE A 107 7.68 -13.02 1.19
N ARG A 108 7.37 -13.98 2.06
CA ARG A 108 8.06 -15.30 2.10
C ARG A 108 7.91 -16.08 0.80
N LYS A 109 6.77 -15.96 0.12
CA LYS A 109 6.50 -16.55 -1.20
C LYS A 109 7.15 -15.78 -2.36
N LYS A 110 7.85 -14.67 -2.07
CA LYS A 110 8.42 -13.73 -3.06
C LYS A 110 7.38 -13.10 -3.98
N GLU A 111 6.11 -13.09 -3.55
CA GLU A 111 5.01 -12.41 -4.23
C GLU A 111 5.02 -10.92 -3.83
N TYR A 112 6.11 -10.22 -4.15
CA TYR A 112 6.38 -8.87 -3.67
C TYR A 112 5.28 -7.84 -4.00
N PRO A 113 4.63 -7.84 -5.18
CA PRO A 113 3.51 -6.94 -5.45
C PRO A 113 2.33 -7.16 -4.47
N SER A 114 1.98 -8.41 -4.20
CA SER A 114 0.92 -8.78 -3.23
C SER A 114 1.31 -8.42 -1.80
N ALA A 115 2.57 -8.60 -1.44
CA ALA A 115 3.12 -8.19 -0.15
C ALA A 115 3.00 -6.67 0.06
N ILE A 116 3.43 -5.87 -0.93
CA ILE A 116 3.32 -4.40 -0.90
C ILE A 116 1.88 -3.96 -0.70
N ALA A 117 0.92 -4.57 -1.41
CA ALA A 117 -0.49 -4.21 -1.26
C ALA A 117 -0.99 -4.47 0.18
N SER A 118 -0.59 -5.58 0.79
CA SER A 118 -1.01 -5.95 2.15
C SER A 118 -0.30 -5.10 3.22
N TYR A 119 0.98 -4.75 3.05
CA TYR A 119 1.67 -3.79 3.93
C TYR A 119 1.10 -2.37 3.84
N LYS A 120 0.61 -1.95 2.67
CA LYS A 120 -0.11 -0.67 2.53
C LYS A 120 -1.42 -0.67 3.30
N ILE A 121 -2.16 -1.78 3.29
CA ILE A 121 -3.36 -1.94 4.12
C ILE A 121 -3.00 -1.84 5.61
N ALA A 122 -1.95 -2.53 6.05
CA ALA A 122 -1.46 -2.42 7.43
C ALA A 122 -1.10 -0.96 7.79
N SER A 123 -0.38 -0.26 6.91
CA SER A 123 -0.02 1.15 7.10
C SER A 123 -1.24 2.07 7.22
N ALA A 124 -2.35 1.75 6.55
CA ALA A 124 -3.59 2.52 6.65
C ALA A 124 -4.28 2.34 8.02
N TYR A 125 -4.20 1.15 8.61
CA TYR A 125 -4.74 0.89 9.95
C TYR A 125 -3.88 1.44 11.08
N ASN A 126 -2.55 1.44 10.91
CA ASN A 126 -1.62 2.01 11.88
C ASN A 126 -0.45 2.75 11.20
N PRO A 127 -0.64 4.03 10.81
CA PRO A 127 0.37 4.80 10.06
C PRO A 127 1.66 5.13 10.82
N GLY A 128 1.63 5.01 12.16
CA GLY A 128 2.78 5.28 13.03
C GLY A 128 3.84 4.18 12.99
N GLU A 129 3.49 2.99 12.51
CA GLU A 129 4.40 1.84 12.48
C GLU A 129 5.44 1.95 11.37
N ASN A 130 6.68 1.61 11.69
CA ASN A 130 7.78 1.62 10.72
C ASN A 130 7.90 0.31 9.95
N TYR A 131 7.51 -0.82 10.56
CA TYR A 131 7.68 -2.15 9.97
C TYR A 131 7.07 -2.30 8.56
N PRO A 132 5.79 -1.94 8.31
CA PRO A 132 5.22 -2.03 6.96
C PRO A 132 5.96 -1.16 5.94
N LYS A 133 6.40 0.04 6.32
CA LYS A 133 7.10 0.98 5.43
C LYS A 133 8.45 0.43 5.00
N GLN A 134 9.22 -0.10 5.96
CA GLN A 134 10.50 -0.76 5.69
C GLN A 134 10.32 -1.96 4.75
N LYS A 135 9.31 -2.78 5.00
CA LYS A 135 9.03 -3.96 4.17
C LYS A 135 8.57 -3.61 2.76
N ILE A 136 7.79 -2.55 2.59
CA ILE A 136 7.44 -2.03 1.25
C ILE A 136 8.70 -1.65 0.47
N PHE A 137 9.61 -0.92 1.10
CA PHE A 137 10.87 -0.51 0.47
C PHE A 137 11.73 -1.73 0.10
N GLU A 138 11.85 -2.71 1.00
CA GLU A 138 12.55 -3.97 0.74
C GLU A 138 11.96 -4.71 -0.47
N CYS A 139 10.63 -4.85 -0.54
CA CYS A 139 9.95 -5.46 -1.69
C CYS A 139 10.24 -4.73 -3.00
N GLN A 140 10.25 -3.39 -2.99
CA GLN A 140 10.53 -2.59 -4.18
C GLN A 140 11.95 -2.81 -4.71
N ASN A 141 12.93 -2.90 -3.81
CA ASN A 141 14.31 -3.19 -4.19
C ASN A 141 14.44 -4.60 -4.76
N LEU A 142 13.79 -5.59 -4.17
CA LEU A 142 13.81 -6.97 -4.65
C LEU A 142 13.17 -7.12 -6.04
N ILE A 143 12.07 -6.40 -6.31
CA ILE A 143 11.46 -6.37 -7.66
C ILE A 143 12.43 -5.75 -8.67
N LYS A 144 13.10 -4.65 -8.30
CA LYS A 144 14.07 -4.00 -9.17
C LYS A 144 15.23 -4.95 -9.50
N GLU A 145 15.77 -5.64 -8.50
CA GLU A 145 16.85 -6.61 -8.66
C GLU A 145 16.41 -7.80 -9.55
N GLN A 146 15.21 -8.34 -9.35
CA GLN A 146 14.65 -9.40 -10.19
C GLN A 146 14.54 -8.98 -11.65
N ASN A 147 14.04 -7.77 -11.91
CA ASN A 147 13.91 -7.25 -13.26
C ASN A 147 15.26 -7.03 -13.94
N GLN A 148 16.26 -6.52 -13.18
CA GLN A 148 17.62 -6.34 -13.70
C GLN A 148 18.26 -7.68 -14.03
N SER A 149 18.18 -8.65 -13.12
CA SER A 149 18.71 -10.00 -13.35
C SER A 149 18.04 -10.71 -14.53
N GLU A 150 16.72 -10.53 -14.70
CA GLU A 150 15.99 -11.05 -15.85
C GLU A 150 16.46 -10.41 -17.17
N GLN A 151 16.62 -9.08 -17.19
CA GLN A 151 17.13 -8.36 -18.36
C GLN A 151 18.56 -8.79 -18.72
N GLU A 152 19.44 -8.92 -17.74
CA GLU A 152 20.80 -9.40 -17.93
C GLU A 152 20.81 -10.83 -18.49
N ARG A 153 19.92 -11.71 -18.00
CA ARG A 153 19.77 -13.07 -18.53
C ARG A 153 19.31 -13.07 -19.99
N LEU A 154 18.31 -12.25 -20.32
CA LEU A 154 17.80 -12.13 -21.69
C LEU A 154 18.85 -11.57 -22.66
N GLU A 155 19.61 -10.57 -22.23
CA GLU A 155 20.69 -9.99 -23.04
C GLU A 155 21.86 -10.98 -23.22
N ALA A 156 22.22 -11.73 -22.18
CA ALA A 156 23.23 -12.78 -22.28
C ALA A 156 22.79 -13.91 -23.24
N GLU A 157 21.51 -14.30 -23.21
CA GLU A 157 20.95 -15.29 -24.13
C GLU A 157 20.94 -14.76 -25.57
N LYS A 158 20.52 -13.50 -25.76
CA LYS A 158 20.58 -12.80 -27.05
C LYS A 158 22.00 -12.79 -27.61
N GLN A 159 22.99 -12.48 -26.78
CA GLN A 159 24.39 -12.44 -27.17
C GLN A 159 24.91 -13.84 -27.57
N LYS A 160 24.58 -14.88 -26.81
CA LYS A 160 24.91 -16.28 -27.19
C LYS A 160 24.28 -16.68 -28.52
N GLN A 161 23.03 -16.29 -28.77
CA GLN A 161 22.37 -16.56 -30.04
C GLN A 161 23.07 -15.83 -31.20
N ILE A 162 23.49 -14.58 -31.01
CA ILE A 162 24.27 -13.83 -32.01
C ILE A 162 25.61 -14.50 -32.28
N GLU A 163 26.31 -14.96 -31.24
CA GLU A 163 27.60 -15.65 -31.38
C GLU A 163 27.46 -16.98 -32.11
N ALA A 164 26.42 -17.76 -31.81
CA ALA A 164 26.10 -18.98 -32.55
C ALA A 164 25.62 -18.69 -33.98
N ALA A 165 25.00 -17.52 -34.21
CA ALA A 165 24.49 -17.12 -35.50
C ALA A 165 25.60 -16.60 -36.44
N LYS A 166 26.56 -15.85 -35.90
CA LYS A 166 27.67 -15.32 -36.69
C LYS A 166 28.42 -16.48 -37.32
N SER A 167 28.48 -16.47 -38.66
CA SER A 167 29.21 -17.47 -39.43
C SER A 167 30.68 -17.46 -39.02
N SER A 168 31.27 -18.63 -38.74
CA SER A 168 32.72 -18.79 -38.55
C SER A 168 33.52 -18.45 -39.81
N ASN A 169 32.83 -18.24 -40.94
CA ASN A 169 33.40 -17.94 -42.24
C ASN A 169 33.70 -16.44 -42.37
N LYS A 170 34.94 -16.07 -42.67
CA LYS A 170 35.40 -14.66 -42.79
C LYS A 170 34.69 -13.88 -43.91
N LYS A 171 34.00 -14.55 -44.83
CA LYS A 171 33.35 -13.95 -46.00
C LYS A 171 31.83 -14.10 -45.92
N LEU A 172 31.12 -13.03 -46.24
CA LEU A 172 29.67 -13.03 -46.32
C LEU A 172 29.21 -13.87 -47.51
N GLU A 173 28.25 -14.77 -47.28
CA GLU A 173 27.64 -15.57 -48.33
C GLU A 173 26.76 -14.69 -49.22
N GLU A 174 26.92 -14.81 -50.54
CA GLU A 174 26.12 -14.08 -51.51
C GLU A 174 24.89 -14.89 -51.88
N ILE A 175 23.73 -14.21 -51.91
CA ILE A 175 22.43 -14.81 -52.20
C ILE A 175 21.95 -14.30 -53.56
N ASP A 176 21.29 -15.17 -54.34
CA ASP A 176 20.57 -14.74 -55.53
C ASP A 176 19.25 -14.06 -55.15
N TYR A 177 19.27 -12.74 -55.06
CA TYR A 177 18.07 -11.94 -54.74
C TYR A 177 17.06 -11.83 -55.89
N THR A 178 17.37 -12.36 -57.08
CA THR A 178 16.41 -12.39 -58.19
C THR A 178 15.42 -13.54 -58.07
N ASN A 179 15.78 -14.59 -57.32
CA ASN A 179 14.94 -15.74 -57.05
C ASN A 179 14.14 -15.57 -55.76
N LYS A 180 12.84 -15.27 -55.90
CA LYS A 180 11.93 -15.03 -54.78
C LYS A 180 11.89 -16.17 -53.75
N VAL A 181 11.91 -17.43 -54.19
CA VAL A 181 11.84 -18.60 -53.29
C VAL A 181 13.11 -18.71 -52.44
N VAL A 182 14.28 -18.42 -53.05
CA VAL A 182 15.56 -18.40 -52.35
C VAL A 182 15.58 -17.28 -51.31
N VAL A 183 15.12 -16.08 -51.67
CA VAL A 183 15.04 -14.93 -50.75
C VAL A 183 14.11 -15.23 -49.57
N GLU A 184 12.91 -15.75 -49.81
CA GLU A 184 11.96 -16.10 -48.75
C GLU A 184 12.52 -17.13 -47.77
N LYS A 185 13.16 -18.18 -48.30
CA LYS A 185 13.83 -19.19 -47.47
C LYS A 185 14.96 -18.58 -46.65
N PHE A 186 15.81 -17.77 -47.28
CA PHE A 186 16.92 -17.09 -46.63
C PHE A 186 16.45 -16.18 -45.49
N LEU A 187 15.47 -15.30 -45.75
CA LEU A 187 14.91 -14.41 -44.72
C LEU A 187 14.23 -15.19 -43.59
N SER A 188 13.57 -16.31 -43.89
CA SER A 188 13.01 -17.21 -42.87
C SER A 188 14.10 -17.84 -41.99
N GLU A 189 15.23 -18.25 -42.59
CA GLU A 189 16.37 -18.78 -41.84
C GLU A 189 17.02 -17.71 -40.96
N LEU A 190 17.15 -16.47 -41.44
CA LEU A 190 17.60 -15.35 -40.60
C LEU A 190 16.67 -15.11 -39.42
N ALA A 191 15.36 -15.14 -39.63
CA ALA A 191 14.38 -14.98 -38.56
C ALA A 191 14.46 -16.08 -37.50
N LYS A 192 14.83 -17.31 -37.88
CA LYS A 192 15.05 -18.41 -36.92
C LYS A 192 16.38 -18.27 -36.17
N LYS A 193 17.40 -17.78 -36.86
CA LYS A 193 18.78 -17.82 -36.40
C LYS A 193 19.15 -16.65 -35.50
N TYR A 194 18.65 -15.46 -35.80
CA TYR A 194 18.99 -14.24 -35.06
C TYR A 194 17.93 -13.93 -33.98
N PRO A 195 18.33 -13.31 -32.87
CA PRO A 195 17.40 -12.86 -31.84
C PRO A 195 16.56 -11.67 -32.31
N GLU A 196 15.50 -11.38 -31.56
CA GLU A 196 14.66 -10.21 -31.77
C GLU A 196 15.45 -8.89 -31.74
N GLY A 197 15.08 -7.97 -32.63
CA GLY A 197 15.67 -6.65 -32.77
C GLY A 197 16.78 -6.61 -33.81
N ILE A 198 17.79 -5.78 -33.55
CA ILE A 198 18.83 -5.44 -34.53
C ILE A 198 20.14 -6.15 -34.17
N THR A 199 20.67 -6.91 -35.12
CA THR A 199 22.01 -7.51 -35.06
C THR A 199 22.90 -6.89 -36.13
N GLU A 200 24.09 -6.42 -35.75
CA GLU A 200 25.09 -5.91 -36.68
C GLU A 200 26.25 -6.90 -36.83
N GLU A 201 26.67 -7.09 -38.07
CA GLU A 201 27.81 -7.90 -38.47
C GLU A 201 28.69 -7.08 -39.42
N PHE A 202 30.00 -7.25 -39.32
CA PHE A 202 30.97 -6.52 -40.12
C PHE A 202 31.83 -7.51 -40.88
N TYR A 203 31.95 -7.28 -42.18
CA TYR A 203 32.77 -8.07 -43.09
C TYR A 203 33.69 -7.14 -43.88
N GLU A 204 34.86 -7.64 -44.24
CA GLU A 204 35.83 -6.89 -45.04
C GLU A 204 36.58 -7.87 -45.95
N ASP A 205 36.76 -7.46 -47.19
CA ASP A 205 37.67 -8.09 -48.14
C ASP A 205 38.59 -7.03 -48.78
N GLU A 206 39.47 -7.44 -49.70
CA GLU A 206 40.45 -6.57 -50.36
C GLU A 206 39.82 -5.39 -51.12
N THR A 207 38.51 -5.43 -51.40
CA THR A 207 37.81 -4.49 -52.29
C THR A 207 36.74 -3.67 -51.58
N LYS A 208 36.16 -4.17 -50.49
CA LYS A 208 35.01 -3.55 -49.81
C LYS A 208 34.91 -3.90 -48.33
N LYS A 209 34.27 -3.00 -47.59
CA LYS A 209 33.76 -3.21 -46.22
C LYS A 209 32.24 -3.30 -46.28
N ILE A 210 31.66 -4.24 -45.53
CA ILE A 210 30.22 -4.45 -45.47
C ILE A 210 29.77 -4.42 -44.02
N LYS A 211 28.89 -3.47 -43.69
CA LYS A 211 28.08 -3.51 -42.48
C LYS A 211 26.76 -4.19 -42.84
N ARG A 212 26.56 -5.41 -42.36
CA ARG A 212 25.31 -6.15 -42.50
C ARG A 212 24.47 -5.96 -41.24
N VAL A 213 23.20 -5.65 -41.42
CA VAL A 213 22.26 -5.45 -40.32
C VAL A 213 21.08 -6.39 -40.52
N ILE A 214 20.87 -7.29 -39.57
CA ILE A 214 19.67 -8.14 -39.51
C ILE A 214 18.67 -7.47 -38.58
N VAL A 215 17.51 -7.13 -39.12
CA VAL A 215 16.39 -6.56 -38.36
C VAL A 215 15.33 -7.63 -38.27
N LYS A 216 15.16 -8.21 -37.08
CA LYS A 216 14.15 -9.22 -36.79
C LYS A 216 13.03 -8.59 -35.96
N HIS A 217 11.80 -8.75 -36.47
CA HIS A 217 10.57 -8.46 -35.75
C HIS A 217 9.67 -9.70 -35.78
N GLU A 218 9.41 -10.29 -34.62
CA GLU A 218 8.63 -11.53 -34.45
C GLU A 218 9.14 -12.70 -35.31
N SER A 219 8.42 -13.03 -36.39
CA SER A 219 8.75 -14.12 -37.33
C SER A 219 9.34 -13.62 -38.66
N ILE A 220 9.55 -12.31 -38.79
CA ILE A 220 10.03 -11.67 -40.02
C ILE A 220 11.45 -11.14 -39.77
N ALA A 221 12.38 -11.47 -40.65
CA ALA A 221 13.69 -10.84 -40.70
C ALA A 221 13.89 -10.13 -42.03
N ASN A 222 14.52 -8.96 -41.98
CA ASN A 222 15.06 -8.27 -43.13
C ASN A 222 16.57 -8.16 -42.98
N GLU A 223 17.26 -8.27 -44.10
CA GLU A 223 18.68 -8.00 -44.16
C GLU A 223 18.91 -6.65 -44.82
N TYR A 224 19.76 -5.85 -44.20
CA TYR A 224 20.26 -4.61 -44.75
C TYR A 224 21.78 -4.69 -44.89
N ARG A 225 22.32 -4.03 -45.91
CA ARG A 225 23.77 -3.95 -46.13
C ARG A 225 24.17 -2.53 -46.47
N GLU A 226 25.11 -1.96 -45.73
CA GLU A 226 25.92 -0.82 -46.17
C GLU A 226 27.23 -1.38 -46.72
N VAL A 227 27.51 -1.10 -48.00
CA VAL A 227 28.69 -1.58 -48.72
C VAL A 227 29.55 -0.39 -49.09
N ILE A 228 30.76 -0.35 -48.55
CA ILE A 228 31.75 0.71 -48.76
C ILE A 228 32.88 0.11 -49.59
N HIS A 229 33.02 0.54 -50.83
CA HIS A 229 34.10 0.11 -51.71
C HIS A 229 35.35 0.97 -51.53
N ASN A 230 36.52 0.37 -51.72
CA ASN A 230 37.81 1.06 -51.61
C ASN A 230 38.03 2.14 -52.67
N TRP A 231 37.30 2.08 -53.80
CA TRP A 231 37.30 3.11 -54.82
C TRP A 231 36.37 4.31 -54.50
N GLY A 232 35.68 4.29 -53.35
CA GLY A 232 34.91 5.41 -52.81
C GLY A 232 33.38 5.29 -52.90
N GLY A 233 32.85 4.27 -53.58
CA GLY A 233 31.41 4.04 -53.67
C GLY A 233 30.80 3.54 -52.37
N ILE A 234 29.67 4.12 -51.95
CA ILE A 234 28.89 3.67 -50.80
C ILE A 234 27.47 3.34 -51.26
N TYR A 235 27.03 2.12 -51.00
CA TYR A 235 25.73 1.62 -51.41
C TYR A 235 24.97 1.02 -50.24
N TYR A 236 23.65 1.14 -50.28
CA TYR A 236 22.76 0.63 -49.24
C TYR A 236 21.75 -0.32 -49.86
N PHE A 237 21.51 -1.45 -49.20
CA PHE A 237 20.59 -2.48 -49.69
C PHE A 237 19.62 -2.92 -48.60
N ARG A 238 18.41 -3.30 -49.01
CA ARG A 238 17.45 -4.08 -48.23
C ARG A 238 17.08 -5.31 -49.04
N ASN A 239 17.34 -6.50 -48.50
CA ASN A 239 17.05 -7.78 -49.14
C ASN A 239 17.54 -7.81 -50.61
N GLY A 240 18.76 -7.30 -50.84
CA GLY A 240 19.39 -7.19 -52.16
C GLY A 240 18.95 -6.00 -53.03
N GLN A 241 17.86 -5.29 -52.69
CA GLN A 241 17.39 -4.13 -53.43
C GLN A 241 18.09 -2.85 -52.95
N SER A 242 18.57 -2.03 -53.89
CA SER A 242 19.19 -0.74 -53.59
C SER A 242 18.19 0.21 -52.92
N ILE A 243 18.63 0.88 -51.88
CA ILE A 243 17.83 1.84 -51.09
C ILE A 243 18.66 3.09 -50.81
N SER A 244 18.01 4.16 -50.34
CA SER A 244 18.71 5.36 -49.90
C SER A 244 19.36 5.17 -48.52
N LYS A 245 20.43 5.92 -48.26
CA LYS A 245 21.03 6.02 -46.91
C LYS A 245 20.01 6.39 -45.84
N SER A 246 19.10 7.31 -46.17
CA SER A 246 18.05 7.73 -45.25
C SER A 246 17.14 6.56 -44.89
N PHE A 247 16.73 5.77 -45.87
CA PHE A 247 15.89 4.59 -45.63
C PHE A 247 16.62 3.55 -44.79
N PHE A 248 17.88 3.25 -45.12
CA PHE A 248 18.72 2.34 -44.32
C PHE A 248 18.81 2.81 -42.87
N ASN A 249 19.13 4.08 -42.63
CA ASN A 249 19.27 4.63 -41.29
C ASN A 249 17.96 4.62 -40.50
N THR A 250 16.81 4.77 -41.15
CA THR A 250 15.52 4.69 -40.47
C THR A 250 15.22 3.26 -40.03
N GLU A 251 15.46 2.29 -40.91
CA GLU A 251 15.09 0.89 -40.67
C GLU A 251 16.08 0.12 -39.77
N THR A 252 17.30 0.65 -39.58
CA THR A 252 18.39 -0.03 -38.86
C THR A 252 18.77 0.62 -37.53
N LYS A 253 18.00 1.58 -37.03
CA LYS A 253 18.24 2.21 -35.72
C LYS A 253 17.62 1.39 -34.58
N LYS A 254 18.41 1.21 -33.50
CA LYS A 254 17.97 0.62 -32.24
C LYS A 254 16.91 1.48 -31.55
#